data_AF-A0A2V9L839-F1
#
_entry.id   AF-A0A2V9L839-F1
#
_cell.length_a   1.000
_cell.length_b   1.000
_cell.length_c   1.000
_cell.angle_alpha   90.00
_cell.angle_beta   90.00
_cell.angle_gamma   90.00
#
_symmetry.space_group_name_H-M   'P 1'
#
loop_
_entity.id
_entity.type
_entity.pdbx_description
1 polymer ?
#
loop_
_entity_poly.entity_id
_entity_poly.type
_entity_poly.pdbx_seq_one_letter_code
_entity_poly.pdbx_strand_id
1 'polypeptide(L)'
;MLLGVQGQITADAELGQPDFTSPTCDNPALSASQQLCHPVGVAVNDANGLLFVADGDNNRGLIWPSASGFTNAQAASLVLGQPDFNIGRKCSGGTTASTICDPNSAAFDANRNLWVTDTDGDRILRFSPPFTNDMPANMVVGQRNLTTSICGNDAQTLCHPRDLGFDASGNLWVVDSDNNRVLVFLVPLSTSEAASLVIGQPDFTSKHCNRGNHLPAADTLCGPKGMALDSSGNLWVAEDDNSRVLEYNDPLHSGSSDISANLVYGEPDFSTVACNVGPNGVCHPDRVTLGRSGQLIISDSDNNRLLVVDDPLRNTTANAVIGQPDF
;
A
#
# COMPACT_ATOMS: atom_id res chain seq x y z
N MET A 1 10.21 -0.81 -20.03
CA MET A 1 9.73 -0.87 -21.42
C MET A 1 8.75 -2.03 -21.48
N LEU A 2 7.50 -1.82 -21.10
CA LEU A 2 6.40 -2.69 -21.54
C LEU A 2 5.96 -2.15 -22.91
N LEU A 3 6.81 -2.32 -23.92
CA LEU A 3 6.39 -2.15 -25.30
C LEU A 3 5.94 -3.54 -25.78
N GLY A 4 4.63 -3.72 -25.95
CA GLY A 4 4.09 -4.75 -26.83
C GLY A 4 4.32 -6.20 -26.44
N VAL A 5 4.16 -6.58 -25.18
CA VAL A 5 4.06 -8.01 -24.85
C VAL A 5 2.61 -8.45 -25.08
N GLN A 6 2.28 -8.82 -26.32
CA GLN A 6 1.08 -9.61 -26.66
C GLN A 6 1.25 -11.08 -26.20
N GLY A 7 1.82 -11.30 -25.02
CA GLY A 7 2.16 -12.62 -24.48
C GLY A 7 2.04 -12.63 -22.97
N GLN A 8 1.52 -13.73 -22.44
CA GLN A 8 1.44 -13.96 -21.00
C GLN A 8 2.84 -13.84 -20.38
N ILE A 9 3.03 -12.90 -19.46
CA ILE A 9 4.28 -12.78 -18.70
C ILE A 9 4.31 -13.96 -17.72
N THR A 10 5.32 -14.81 -17.84
CA THR A 10 5.55 -15.91 -16.88
C THR A 10 6.47 -15.43 -15.77
N ALA A 11 6.16 -15.76 -14.52
CA ALA A 11 7.04 -15.46 -13.40
C ALA A 11 8.35 -16.26 -13.51
N ASP A 12 9.48 -15.62 -13.17
CA ASP A 12 10.80 -16.23 -13.20
C ASP A 12 11.14 -17.00 -11.91
N ALA A 13 10.59 -16.55 -10.78
CA ALA A 13 10.77 -17.15 -9.46
C ALA A 13 9.59 -16.84 -8.53
N GLU A 14 9.44 -17.63 -7.48
CA GLU A 14 8.45 -17.44 -6.41
C GLU A 14 9.10 -17.44 -5.02
N LEU A 15 8.83 -16.39 -4.25
CA LEU A 15 9.21 -16.32 -2.83
C LEU A 15 8.03 -16.81 -1.98
N GLY A 16 8.32 -17.44 -0.84
CA GLY A 16 7.25 -17.98 0.03
C GLY A 16 6.82 -19.42 -0.30
N GLN A 17 7.14 -19.92 -1.50
CA GLN A 17 6.75 -21.26 -1.97
C GLN A 17 7.91 -21.99 -2.68
N PRO A 18 7.94 -23.33 -2.63
CA PRO A 18 8.95 -24.12 -3.33
C PRO A 18 8.79 -24.09 -4.87
N ASP A 19 7.55 -23.89 -5.35
CA ASP A 19 7.18 -23.88 -6.76
C ASP A 19 5.84 -23.18 -7.02
N PHE A 20 5.59 -22.83 -8.29
CA PHE A 20 4.40 -22.14 -8.80
C PHE A 20 3.08 -22.90 -8.66
N THR A 21 3.08 -24.07 -8.03
CA THR A 21 1.88 -24.91 -7.86
C THR A 21 1.48 -25.10 -6.39
N SER A 22 2.27 -24.55 -5.46
CA SER A 22 2.07 -24.70 -4.02
C SER A 22 1.34 -23.48 -3.44
N PRO A 23 0.10 -23.62 -2.91
CA PRO A 23 -0.66 -22.48 -2.39
C PRO A 23 -0.64 -22.36 -0.85
N THR A 24 0.23 -23.12 -0.17
CA THR A 24 0.15 -23.28 1.28
C THR A 24 0.89 -22.15 1.99
N CYS A 25 0.15 -21.26 2.65
CA CYS A 25 0.71 -20.32 3.63
C CYS A 25 1.61 -21.07 4.63
N ASP A 26 2.77 -20.49 4.96
CA ASP A 26 3.79 -21.08 5.82
C ASP A 26 4.11 -22.52 5.45
N ASN A 27 4.39 -22.73 4.17
CA ASN A 27 4.58 -24.05 3.60
C ASN A 27 5.58 -24.88 4.45
N PRO A 28 5.16 -26.03 5.02
CA PRO A 28 6.00 -26.79 5.94
C PRO A 28 7.23 -27.43 5.28
N ALA A 29 7.33 -27.39 3.95
CA ALA A 29 8.51 -27.81 3.20
C ALA A 29 9.66 -26.77 3.24
N LEU A 30 9.37 -25.54 3.71
CA LEU A 30 10.31 -24.42 3.74
C LEU A 30 10.76 -24.12 5.17
N SER A 31 11.93 -23.47 5.28
CA SER A 31 12.39 -22.89 6.55
C SER A 31 11.70 -21.57 6.86
N ALA A 32 11.74 -21.14 8.12
CA ALA A 32 11.02 -19.94 8.56
C ALA A 32 11.49 -18.63 7.88
N SER A 33 12.70 -18.58 7.32
CA SER A 33 13.20 -17.43 6.53
C SER A 33 12.78 -17.47 5.06
N GLN A 34 12.12 -18.55 4.62
CA GLN A 34 11.64 -18.74 3.26
C GLN A 34 10.10 -18.72 3.19
N GLN A 35 9.43 -18.89 4.32
CA GLN A 35 7.98 -18.95 4.44
C GLN A 35 7.37 -17.54 4.36
N LEU A 36 6.21 -17.47 3.69
CA LEU A 36 5.32 -16.32 3.69
C LEU A 36 3.88 -16.81 3.93
N CYS A 37 3.07 -15.96 4.53
CA CYS A 37 1.64 -16.15 4.70
C CYS A 37 0.90 -14.83 4.47
N HIS A 38 0.04 -14.81 3.46
CA HIS A 38 -0.65 -13.60 2.98
C HIS A 38 0.27 -12.37 2.87
N PRO A 39 1.35 -12.44 2.08
CA PRO A 39 2.16 -11.26 1.83
C PRO A 39 1.35 -10.23 1.04
N VAL A 40 1.32 -8.97 1.50
CA VAL A 40 0.47 -7.93 0.90
C VAL A 40 1.29 -6.90 0.13
N GLY A 41 2.34 -6.38 0.76
CA GLY A 41 3.12 -5.25 0.24
C GLY A 41 4.58 -5.59 -0.05
N VAL A 42 5.15 -4.96 -1.06
CA VAL A 42 6.59 -5.06 -1.38
C VAL A 42 7.18 -3.67 -1.59
N ALA A 43 8.44 -3.49 -1.16
CA ALA A 43 9.19 -2.26 -1.39
C ALA A 43 10.58 -2.59 -1.93
N VAL A 44 11.02 -1.87 -2.97
CA VAL A 44 12.35 -2.01 -3.56
C VAL A 44 13.14 -0.72 -3.40
N ASN A 45 14.32 -0.85 -2.83
CA ASN A 45 15.28 0.24 -2.67
C ASN A 45 15.99 0.49 -4.02
N ASP A 46 15.58 1.53 -4.74
CA ASP A 46 15.90 1.76 -6.17
C ASP A 46 17.39 1.80 -6.57
N ALA A 47 18.30 2.15 -5.68
CA ALA A 47 19.75 2.25 -5.95
C ALA A 47 20.61 1.08 -5.44
N ASN A 48 20.08 0.15 -4.66
CA ASN A 48 20.80 -1.09 -4.33
C ASN A 48 20.00 -2.38 -4.58
N GLY A 49 18.71 -2.24 -4.90
CA GLY A 49 17.81 -3.34 -5.19
C GLY A 49 17.29 -4.07 -3.96
N LEU A 50 17.60 -3.66 -2.73
CA LEU A 50 17.14 -4.33 -1.51
C LEU A 50 15.60 -4.42 -1.51
N LEU A 51 15.07 -5.64 -1.37
CA LEU A 51 13.65 -5.95 -1.37
C LEU A 51 13.17 -6.13 0.06
N PHE A 52 12.10 -5.46 0.44
CA PHE A 52 11.30 -5.75 1.62
C PHE A 52 9.97 -6.35 1.19
N VAL A 53 9.52 -7.39 1.89
CA VAL A 53 8.18 -7.98 1.75
C VAL A 53 7.48 -7.94 3.10
N ALA A 54 6.27 -7.39 3.11
CA ALA A 54 5.38 -7.38 4.25
C ALA A 54 4.68 -8.74 4.33
N ASP A 55 5.03 -9.54 5.34
CA ASP A 55 4.52 -10.89 5.58
C ASP A 55 3.39 -10.81 6.63
N GLY A 56 2.20 -10.42 6.15
CA GLY A 56 1.08 -9.89 6.95
C GLY A 56 0.66 -10.78 8.11
N ASP A 57 0.19 -11.99 7.81
CA ASP A 57 -0.29 -12.94 8.83
C ASP A 57 0.82 -13.38 9.80
N ASN A 58 2.06 -13.32 9.34
CA ASN A 58 3.24 -13.61 10.15
C ASN A 58 3.73 -12.43 10.97
N ASN A 59 3.12 -11.24 10.86
CA ASN A 59 3.43 -10.06 11.67
C ASN A 59 4.92 -9.68 11.62
N ARG A 60 5.49 -9.66 10.41
CA ARG A 60 6.91 -9.38 10.20
C ARG A 60 7.18 -8.81 8.82
N GLY A 61 8.35 -8.21 8.67
CA GLY A 61 8.91 -7.83 7.39
C GLY A 61 10.14 -8.65 7.07
N LEU A 62 10.18 -9.25 5.88
CA LEU A 62 11.34 -10.02 5.40
C LEU A 62 12.13 -9.21 4.37
N ILE A 63 13.46 -9.25 4.46
CA ILE A 63 14.35 -8.48 3.59
C ILE A 63 15.31 -9.38 2.82
N TRP A 64 15.42 -9.14 1.52
CA TRP A 64 16.41 -9.71 0.63
C TRP A 64 17.37 -8.64 0.10
N PRO A 65 18.65 -8.98 -0.14
CA PRO A 65 19.66 -8.01 -0.55
C PRO A 65 19.48 -7.47 -1.98
N SER A 66 18.68 -8.13 -2.81
CA SER A 66 18.36 -7.70 -4.18
C SER A 66 16.95 -8.17 -4.53
N ALA A 67 16.23 -7.43 -5.37
CA ALA A 67 14.92 -7.75 -5.94
C ALA A 67 15.04 -8.50 -7.29
N SER A 68 16.22 -9.02 -7.62
CA SER A 68 16.52 -9.66 -8.90
C SER A 68 17.41 -10.88 -8.73
N GLY A 69 17.30 -11.83 -9.66
CA GLY A 69 18.13 -13.04 -9.65
C GLY A 69 17.77 -14.03 -8.54
N PHE A 70 16.52 -14.02 -8.07
CA PHE A 70 16.04 -15.01 -7.12
C PHE A 70 15.92 -16.40 -7.75
N THR A 71 16.04 -17.41 -6.91
CA THR A 71 15.47 -18.74 -7.16
C THR A 71 14.21 -18.92 -6.32
N ASN A 72 13.39 -19.91 -6.65
CA ASN A 72 12.23 -20.26 -5.83
C ASN A 72 12.63 -20.47 -4.36
N ALA A 73 11.79 -20.00 -3.45
CA ALA A 73 11.98 -20.03 -2.01
C ALA A 73 13.35 -19.48 -1.55
N GLN A 74 13.94 -18.49 -2.23
CA GLN A 74 15.16 -17.86 -1.74
C GLN A 74 14.96 -17.36 -0.30
N ALA A 75 15.84 -17.75 0.62
CA ALA A 75 15.76 -17.32 2.02
C ALA A 75 16.01 -15.81 2.18
N ALA A 76 15.20 -15.16 3.01
CA ALA A 76 15.41 -13.80 3.46
C ALA A 76 16.71 -13.69 4.27
N SER A 77 17.35 -12.53 4.17
CA SER A 77 18.60 -12.24 4.90
C SER A 77 18.37 -11.52 6.21
N LEU A 78 17.27 -10.75 6.33
CA LEU A 78 16.89 -10.08 7.58
C LEU A 78 15.39 -10.19 7.85
N VAL A 79 15.04 -10.03 9.12
CA VAL A 79 13.66 -9.94 9.62
C VAL A 79 13.49 -8.72 10.51
N LEU A 80 12.41 -7.97 10.30
CA LEU A 80 11.95 -6.87 11.15
C LEU A 80 10.60 -7.23 11.76
N GLY A 81 10.28 -6.66 12.92
CA GLY A 81 9.04 -6.92 13.63
C GLY A 81 9.11 -8.05 14.66
N GLN A 82 10.15 -8.89 14.58
CA GLN A 82 10.36 -10.06 15.45
C GLN A 82 11.85 -10.32 15.71
N PRO A 83 12.20 -11.01 16.83
CA PRO A 83 13.59 -11.32 17.21
C PRO A 83 14.35 -12.19 16.20
N ASP A 84 13.65 -13.10 15.53
CA ASP A 84 14.22 -14.04 14.57
C ASP A 84 13.17 -14.45 13.53
N PHE A 85 13.55 -15.34 12.61
CA PHE A 85 12.66 -15.79 11.54
C PHE A 85 11.59 -16.78 12.01
N ASN A 86 11.61 -17.28 13.25
CA ASN A 86 10.59 -18.22 13.69
C ASN A 86 9.27 -17.48 13.84
N ILE A 87 8.25 -17.98 13.16
CA ILE A 87 6.89 -17.44 13.21
C ILE A 87 6.39 -17.59 14.66
N GLY A 88 6.32 -16.47 15.37
CA GLY A 88 6.05 -16.46 16.80
C GLY A 88 5.51 -15.12 17.28
N ARG A 89 4.67 -15.16 18.33
CA ARG A 89 3.90 -14.05 18.91
C ARG A 89 3.18 -13.19 17.86
N LYS A 90 1.92 -13.55 17.60
CA LYS A 90 0.88 -12.55 17.23
C LYS A 90 0.96 -11.40 18.23
N CYS A 91 0.69 -10.16 17.82
CA CYS A 91 0.82 -8.90 18.59
C CYS A 91 0.05 -8.82 19.92
N SER A 92 0.27 -9.80 20.80
CA SER A 92 -0.45 -10.12 22.04
C SER A 92 0.31 -9.64 23.27
N GLY A 93 1.52 -9.08 23.08
CA GLY A 93 2.33 -8.45 24.13
C GLY A 93 2.29 -6.92 24.14
N GLY A 94 1.46 -6.31 23.27
CA GLY A 94 1.48 -4.88 22.96
C GLY A 94 2.54 -4.50 21.93
N THR A 95 2.48 -3.27 21.43
CA THR A 95 3.46 -2.75 20.46
C THR A 95 4.73 -2.23 21.14
N THR A 96 5.87 -2.51 20.52
CA THR A 96 7.17 -1.91 20.83
C THR A 96 7.77 -1.25 19.59
N ALA A 97 8.93 -0.61 19.72
CA ALA A 97 9.66 -0.09 18.56
C ALA A 97 10.15 -1.19 17.59
N SER A 98 10.30 -2.44 18.05
CA SER A 98 10.74 -3.56 17.22
C SER A 98 9.60 -4.49 16.80
N THR A 99 8.34 -4.15 17.12
CA THR A 99 7.17 -4.98 16.77
C THR A 99 6.48 -4.43 15.55
N ILE A 100 6.07 -5.30 14.64
CA ILE A 100 5.23 -4.99 13.48
C ILE A 100 4.03 -5.96 13.51
N CYS A 101 2.83 -5.47 13.21
CA CYS A 101 1.55 -6.17 13.31
C CYS A 101 0.77 -6.01 12.00
N ASP A 102 0.46 -7.13 11.35
CA ASP A 102 -0.18 -7.18 10.02
C ASP A 102 0.34 -6.15 9.01
N PRO A 103 1.65 -6.13 8.69
CA PRO A 103 2.15 -5.10 7.78
C PRO A 103 1.56 -5.26 6.39
N ASN A 104 1.02 -4.18 5.83
CA ASN A 104 0.32 -4.21 4.53
C ASN A 104 1.12 -3.58 3.38
N SER A 105 2.01 -2.62 3.68
CA SER A 105 2.75 -1.84 2.69
C SER A 105 4.05 -1.31 3.28
N ALA A 106 4.97 -0.97 2.38
CA ALA A 106 6.20 -0.29 2.73
C ALA A 106 6.73 0.53 1.55
N ALA A 107 7.54 1.54 1.85
CA ALA A 107 8.29 2.29 0.85
C ALA A 107 9.65 2.73 1.38
N PHE A 108 10.58 2.98 0.46
CA PHE A 108 11.85 3.64 0.79
C PHE A 108 11.75 5.13 0.50
N ASP A 109 12.19 5.96 1.45
CA ASP A 109 12.37 7.40 1.19
C ASP A 109 13.68 7.67 0.42
N ALA A 110 13.88 8.92 -0.02
CA ALA A 110 15.09 9.34 -0.73
C ALA A 110 16.39 9.15 0.08
N ASN A 111 16.29 9.14 1.41
CA ASN A 111 17.39 8.88 2.34
C ASN A 111 17.55 7.38 2.67
N ARG A 112 16.83 6.51 1.97
CA ARG A 112 16.91 5.05 2.02
C ARG A 112 16.40 4.45 3.32
N ASN A 113 15.63 5.21 4.09
CA ASN A 113 14.93 4.66 5.23
C ASN A 113 13.73 3.88 4.74
N LEU A 114 13.49 2.74 5.36
CA LEU A 114 12.32 1.91 5.13
C LEU A 114 11.18 2.44 6.01
N TRP A 115 10.04 2.72 5.40
CA TRP A 115 8.80 3.06 6.07
C TRP A 115 7.81 1.92 5.88
N VAL A 116 7.19 1.46 6.95
CA VAL A 116 6.29 0.29 6.94
C VAL A 116 4.96 0.69 7.55
N THR A 117 3.84 0.32 6.90
CA THR A 117 2.53 0.35 7.53
C THR A 117 2.46 -0.79 8.53
N ASP A 118 2.35 -0.46 9.82
CA ASP A 118 2.10 -1.40 10.90
C ASP A 118 0.60 -1.33 11.18
N THR A 119 -0.19 -2.03 10.35
CA THR A 119 -1.64 -1.81 10.18
C THR A 119 -2.40 -2.08 11.46
N ASP A 120 -2.23 -3.26 12.07
CA ASP A 120 -2.83 -3.59 13.36
C ASP A 120 -2.18 -2.83 14.53
N GLY A 121 -1.01 -2.23 14.29
CA GLY A 121 -0.35 -1.29 15.20
C GLY A 121 -0.86 0.15 15.09
N ASP A 122 -1.81 0.44 14.18
CA ASP A 122 -2.37 1.77 13.90
C ASP A 122 -1.32 2.85 13.62
N ARG A 123 -0.22 2.50 12.94
CA ARG A 123 0.94 3.40 12.80
C ARG A 123 1.81 3.15 11.57
N ILE A 124 2.65 4.13 11.26
CA ILE A 124 3.74 4.00 10.29
C ILE A 124 5.06 4.00 11.03
N LEU A 125 5.91 3.00 10.78
CA LEU A 125 7.23 2.86 11.40
C LEU A 125 8.34 3.16 10.39
N ARG A 126 9.33 3.98 10.79
CA ARG A 126 10.56 4.20 10.01
C ARG A 126 11.74 3.45 10.61
N PHE A 127 12.51 2.79 9.74
CA PHE A 127 13.79 2.15 10.04
C PHE A 127 14.87 2.78 9.16
N SER A 128 15.99 3.19 9.76
CA SER A 128 17.13 3.73 9.01
C SER A 128 18.17 2.64 8.73
N PRO A 129 18.81 2.63 7.55
CA PRO A 129 19.93 1.73 7.30
C PRO A 129 21.14 2.12 8.17
N PRO A 130 22.06 1.18 8.46
CA PRO A 130 22.05 -0.23 8.04
C PRO A 130 21.04 -1.07 8.82
N PHE A 131 20.32 -1.94 8.12
CA PHE A 131 19.32 -2.82 8.72
C PHE A 131 19.96 -4.05 9.38
N THR A 132 19.41 -4.46 10.52
CA THR A 132 19.75 -5.69 11.24
C THR A 132 18.48 -6.40 11.70
N ASN A 133 18.57 -7.69 12.03
CA ASN A 133 17.43 -8.40 12.63
C ASN A 133 16.92 -7.69 13.88
N ASP A 134 15.59 -7.66 14.05
CA ASP A 134 14.90 -7.10 15.22
C ASP A 134 15.22 -5.62 15.50
N MET A 135 15.72 -4.88 14.49
CA MET A 135 16.07 -3.48 14.63
C MET A 135 14.83 -2.68 15.09
N PRO A 136 14.94 -1.84 16.13
CA PRO A 136 13.85 -0.94 16.50
C PRO A 136 13.68 0.18 15.47
N ALA A 137 12.42 0.50 15.17
CA ALA A 137 12.07 1.71 14.45
C ALA A 137 12.56 2.94 15.21
N ASN A 138 13.00 3.95 14.47
CA ASN A 138 13.55 5.18 15.04
C ASN A 138 12.61 6.39 14.90
N MET A 139 11.45 6.22 14.25
CA MET A 139 10.39 7.23 14.19
C MET A 139 9.04 6.56 13.94
N VAL A 140 7.98 7.24 14.37
CA VAL A 140 6.59 6.83 14.16
C VAL A 140 5.73 8.00 13.69
N VAL A 141 4.89 7.76 12.69
CA VAL A 141 3.81 8.65 12.27
C VAL A 141 2.48 7.94 12.51
N GLY A 142 1.44 8.70 12.86
CA GLY A 142 0.12 8.14 13.16
C GLY A 142 -0.06 7.60 14.57
N GLN A 143 0.94 7.76 15.43
CA GLN A 143 0.85 7.54 16.87
C GLN A 143 1.74 8.54 17.61
N ARG A 144 1.44 8.73 18.90
CA ARG A 144 2.20 9.66 19.76
C ARG A 144 3.59 9.14 20.14
N ASN A 145 3.78 7.82 20.13
CA ASN A 145 5.06 7.18 20.42
C ASN A 145 5.13 5.76 19.84
N LEU A 146 6.33 5.16 19.91
CA LEU A 146 6.65 3.83 19.36
C LEU A 146 6.06 2.65 20.17
N THR A 147 5.25 2.91 21.18
CA THR A 147 4.69 1.88 22.07
C THR A 147 3.17 1.92 22.20
N THR A 148 2.51 2.81 21.45
CA THR A 148 1.05 2.91 21.39
C THR A 148 0.53 2.37 20.06
N SER A 149 -0.61 1.69 20.14
CA SER A 149 -1.39 1.14 19.03
C SER A 149 -2.87 1.38 19.30
N ILE A 150 -3.26 2.65 19.30
CA ILE A 150 -4.63 3.06 19.57
C ILE A 150 -5.14 3.77 18.34
N CYS A 151 -6.02 3.10 17.61
CA CYS A 151 -6.81 3.70 16.55
C CYS A 151 -7.39 5.04 17.02
N GLY A 152 -7.04 6.09 16.29
CA GLY A 152 -7.51 7.44 16.53
C GLY A 152 -7.89 8.12 15.22
N ASN A 153 -8.51 9.27 15.32
CA ASN A 153 -9.04 10.03 14.19
C ASN A 153 -8.73 11.52 14.42
N ASP A 154 -7.54 11.86 14.88
CA ASP A 154 -7.06 13.25 14.84
C ASP A 154 -5.97 13.37 13.77
N ALA A 155 -5.34 14.55 13.64
CA ALA A 155 -4.29 14.77 12.66
C ALA A 155 -2.98 14.00 12.99
N GLN A 156 -2.83 13.46 14.20
CA GLN A 156 -1.61 12.78 14.66
C GLN A 156 -1.79 11.27 14.82
N THR A 157 -3.01 10.77 14.61
CA THR A 157 -3.38 9.37 14.82
C THR A 157 -3.98 8.75 13.57
N LEU A 158 -3.66 7.47 13.36
CA LEU A 158 -4.21 6.63 12.31
C LEU A 158 -5.10 5.54 12.90
N CYS A 159 -5.83 4.85 12.04
CA CYS A 159 -6.62 3.68 12.32
C CYS A 159 -6.52 2.71 11.13
N HIS A 160 -5.87 1.56 11.34
CA HIS A 160 -5.57 0.55 10.31
C HIS A 160 -5.03 1.14 9.00
N PRO A 161 -3.86 1.81 8.99
CA PRO A 161 -3.28 2.31 7.75
C PRO A 161 -2.89 1.17 6.82
N ARG A 162 -3.37 1.18 5.57
CA ARG A 162 -3.11 0.11 4.59
C ARG A 162 -1.96 0.41 3.64
N ASP A 163 -1.73 1.68 3.31
CA ASP A 163 -0.71 2.05 2.33
C ASP A 163 -0.01 3.38 2.66
N LEU A 164 1.21 3.55 2.13
CA LEU A 164 2.02 4.75 2.29
C LEU A 164 2.83 5.03 1.03
N GLY A 165 3.19 6.30 0.83
CA GLY A 165 4.00 6.72 -0.31
C GLY A 165 4.63 8.09 -0.09
N PHE A 166 5.55 8.46 -0.98
CA PHE A 166 6.21 9.76 -0.95
C PHE A 166 6.02 10.50 -2.26
N ASP A 167 5.75 11.79 -2.19
CA ASP A 167 5.85 12.66 -3.36
C ASP A 167 7.30 13.06 -3.67
N ALA A 168 7.51 13.78 -4.77
CA ALA A 168 8.83 14.22 -5.20
C ALA A 168 9.50 15.22 -4.24
N SER A 169 8.73 15.86 -3.35
CA SER A 169 9.25 16.74 -2.30
C SER A 169 9.62 15.98 -1.02
N GLY A 170 9.30 14.69 -0.96
CA GLY A 170 9.53 13.81 0.18
C GLY A 170 8.43 13.88 1.24
N ASN A 171 7.28 14.50 0.96
CA ASN A 171 6.15 14.47 1.88
C ASN A 171 5.58 13.06 1.94
N LEU A 172 5.16 12.63 3.14
CA LEU A 172 4.59 11.31 3.36
C LEU A 172 3.07 11.36 3.16
N TRP A 173 2.56 10.45 2.35
CA TRP A 173 1.13 10.23 2.14
C TRP A 173 0.78 8.90 2.78
N VAL A 174 -0.36 8.82 3.46
CA VAL A 174 -0.80 7.62 4.17
C VAL A 174 -2.29 7.39 3.92
N VAL A 175 -2.63 6.18 3.51
CA VAL A 175 -4.02 5.71 3.45
C VAL A 175 -4.43 5.26 4.86
N ASP A 176 -5.34 6.02 5.48
CA ASP A 176 -5.87 5.81 6.82
C ASP A 176 -7.25 5.16 6.72
N SER A 177 -7.25 3.85 6.43
CA SER A 177 -8.36 3.13 5.81
C SER A 177 -9.63 3.11 6.64
N ASP A 178 -9.53 2.81 7.94
CA ASP A 178 -10.73 2.75 8.81
C ASP A 178 -11.29 4.14 9.12
N ASN A 179 -10.48 5.19 8.92
CA ASN A 179 -10.95 6.56 8.94
C ASN A 179 -11.41 7.07 7.57
N ASN A 180 -11.42 6.21 6.55
CA ASN A 180 -11.93 6.51 5.22
C ASN A 180 -11.32 7.79 4.62
N ARG A 181 -9.98 7.90 4.71
CA ARG A 181 -9.25 9.10 4.28
C ARG A 181 -7.82 8.80 3.84
N VAL A 182 -7.23 9.77 3.13
CA VAL A 182 -5.78 9.87 2.93
C VAL A 182 -5.27 11.08 3.71
N LEU A 183 -4.17 10.91 4.44
CA LEU A 183 -3.49 11.99 5.16
C LEU A 183 -2.13 12.30 4.52
N VAL A 184 -1.76 13.58 4.51
CA VAL A 184 -0.46 14.04 4.01
C VAL A 184 0.31 14.73 5.13
N PHE A 185 1.57 14.34 5.31
CA PHE A 185 2.50 14.88 6.31
C PHE A 185 3.67 15.54 5.58
N LEU A 186 3.81 16.86 5.77
CA LEU A 186 4.85 17.63 5.11
C LEU A 186 6.21 17.45 5.80
N VAL A 187 7.28 17.48 5.02
CA VAL A 187 8.63 17.49 5.58
C VAL A 187 8.95 18.82 6.27
N PRO A 188 9.81 18.83 7.32
CA PRO A 188 10.48 17.67 7.92
C PRO A 188 9.55 16.83 8.81
N LEU A 189 9.61 15.50 8.65
CA LEU A 189 8.81 14.56 9.44
C LEU A 189 9.43 14.33 10.82
N SER A 190 8.57 14.19 11.83
CA SER A 190 8.96 13.88 13.21
C SER A 190 8.03 12.85 13.87
N THR A 191 8.42 12.32 15.03
CA THR A 191 7.52 11.47 15.82
C THR A 191 6.31 12.29 16.27
N SER A 192 5.11 11.73 16.09
CA SER A 192 3.83 12.41 16.38
C SER A 192 3.56 13.62 15.48
N GLU A 193 4.10 13.62 14.25
CA GLU A 193 3.81 14.65 13.24
C GLU A 193 2.30 14.76 12.99
N ALA A 194 1.81 15.99 12.83
CA ALA A 194 0.41 16.23 12.48
C ALA A 194 0.25 16.31 10.96
N ALA A 195 -0.77 15.66 10.42
CA ALA A 195 -1.14 15.76 9.02
C ALA A 195 -1.48 17.21 8.66
N SER A 196 -1.06 17.62 7.47
CA SER A 196 -1.26 18.95 6.90
C SER A 196 -2.42 19.00 5.90
N LEU A 197 -2.81 17.84 5.35
CA LEU A 197 -3.95 17.70 4.43
C LEU A 197 -4.71 16.40 4.73
N VAL A 198 -6.01 16.44 4.51
CA VAL A 198 -6.91 15.29 4.54
C VAL A 198 -7.71 15.24 3.23
N ILE A 199 -7.83 14.05 2.64
CA ILE A 199 -8.58 13.79 1.41
C ILE A 199 -9.63 12.71 1.72
N GLY A 200 -10.84 12.87 1.20
CA GLY A 200 -11.97 11.95 1.42
C GLY A 200 -12.87 12.30 2.62
N GLN A 201 -12.42 13.20 3.50
CA GLN A 201 -13.17 13.70 4.66
C GLN A 201 -13.10 15.24 4.72
N PRO A 202 -14.11 15.90 5.31
CA PRO A 202 -14.16 17.36 5.38
C PRO A 202 -13.17 17.95 6.40
N ASP A 203 -12.65 17.13 7.32
CA ASP A 203 -11.73 17.53 8.37
C ASP A 203 -10.94 16.33 8.92
N PHE A 204 -9.97 16.59 9.80
CA PHE A 204 -9.11 15.56 10.41
C PHE A 204 -9.79 14.70 11.48
N THR A 205 -11.08 14.88 11.76
CA THR A 205 -11.83 14.16 12.80
C THR A 205 -13.03 13.38 12.30
N SER A 206 -13.57 13.77 11.15
CA SER A 206 -14.55 13.00 10.41
C SER A 206 -13.92 11.71 9.87
N LYS A 207 -14.70 10.63 9.90
CA LYS A 207 -14.18 9.28 9.61
C LYS A 207 -15.17 8.33 8.97
N HIS A 208 -16.41 8.76 8.76
CA HIS A 208 -17.44 7.86 8.26
C HIS A 208 -17.23 7.65 6.75
N CYS A 209 -17.31 6.39 6.32
CA CYS A 209 -17.42 6.01 4.91
C CYS A 209 -18.45 6.91 4.21
N ASN A 210 -18.08 7.43 3.04
CA ASN A 210 -18.90 8.34 2.24
C ASN A 210 -19.42 9.57 3.02
N ARG A 211 -18.67 10.00 4.05
CA ARG A 211 -19.05 11.05 5.00
C ARG A 211 -20.40 10.79 5.68
N GLY A 212 -20.78 9.52 5.81
CA GLY A 212 -22.06 9.08 6.37
C GLY A 212 -23.23 9.06 5.37
N ASN A 213 -22.99 9.35 4.10
CA ASN A 213 -24.02 9.26 3.05
C ASN A 213 -24.15 7.83 2.51
N HIS A 214 -25.32 7.53 1.95
CA HIS A 214 -25.58 6.22 1.34
C HIS A 214 -24.84 6.03 0.01
N LEU A 215 -24.72 7.10 -0.78
CA LEU A 215 -24.01 7.08 -2.06
C LEU A 215 -22.66 7.79 -1.92
N PRO A 216 -21.62 7.31 -2.59
CA PRO A 216 -20.36 8.02 -2.67
C PRO A 216 -20.48 9.28 -3.55
N ALA A 217 -19.49 10.15 -3.41
CA ALA A 217 -19.29 11.31 -4.26
C ALA A 217 -17.79 11.49 -4.56
N ALA A 218 -17.44 12.52 -5.33
CA ALA A 218 -16.06 12.79 -5.74
C ALA A 218 -15.14 13.20 -4.58
N ASP A 219 -15.71 13.75 -3.50
CA ASP A 219 -15.01 14.24 -2.31
C ASP A 219 -15.00 13.24 -1.15
N THR A 220 -15.53 12.03 -1.35
CA THR A 220 -15.67 11.03 -0.29
C THR A 220 -14.86 9.78 -0.57
N LEU A 221 -14.40 9.13 0.50
CA LEU A 221 -13.81 7.79 0.43
C LEU A 221 -14.59 6.79 1.32
N CYS A 222 -14.46 5.51 1.00
CA CYS A 222 -14.92 4.36 1.78
C CYS A 222 -13.94 3.19 1.61
N GLY A 223 -13.34 2.73 2.70
CA GLY A 223 -12.37 1.63 2.69
C GLY A 223 -11.22 1.81 1.68
N PRO A 224 -10.54 2.98 1.60
CA PRO A 224 -9.41 3.13 0.70
C PRO A 224 -8.29 2.16 1.14
N LYS A 225 -7.68 1.42 0.22
CA LYS A 225 -6.64 0.44 0.55
C LYS A 225 -5.28 0.76 -0.04
N GLY A 226 -5.23 1.36 -1.23
CA GLY A 226 -3.96 1.64 -1.92
C GLY A 226 -3.95 3.00 -2.59
N MET A 227 -2.75 3.52 -2.84
CA MET A 227 -2.58 4.77 -3.57
C MET A 227 -1.31 4.81 -4.43
N ALA A 228 -1.28 5.74 -5.38
CA ALA A 228 -0.11 6.04 -6.17
C ALA A 228 0.00 7.54 -6.45
N LEU A 229 1.22 8.05 -6.56
CA LEU A 229 1.53 9.43 -6.87
C LEU A 229 2.35 9.51 -8.14
N ASP A 230 2.03 10.44 -9.04
CA ASP A 230 2.90 10.76 -10.17
C ASP A 230 3.88 11.90 -9.85
N SER A 231 4.83 12.13 -10.78
CA SER A 231 5.82 13.22 -10.64
C SER A 231 5.22 14.62 -10.74
N SER A 232 3.96 14.75 -11.18
CA SER A 232 3.21 15.99 -11.25
C SER A 232 2.39 16.27 -10.00
N GLY A 233 2.34 15.33 -9.04
CA GLY A 233 1.59 15.45 -7.79
C GLY A 233 0.18 14.87 -7.85
N ASN A 234 -0.23 14.26 -8.96
CA ASN A 234 -1.55 13.62 -9.05
C ASN A 234 -1.57 12.37 -8.16
N LEU A 235 -2.71 12.16 -7.50
CA LEU A 235 -2.95 11.04 -6.57
C LEU A 235 -4.02 10.13 -7.15
N TRP A 236 -3.76 8.82 -7.20
CA TRP A 236 -4.76 7.79 -7.39
C TRP A 236 -5.01 7.08 -6.07
N VAL A 237 -6.28 6.80 -5.74
CA VAL A 237 -6.68 6.05 -4.55
C VAL A 237 -7.61 4.91 -4.97
N ALA A 238 -7.22 3.67 -4.65
CA ALA A 238 -8.09 2.50 -4.76
C ALA A 238 -9.01 2.41 -3.54
N GLU A 239 -10.31 2.39 -3.80
CA GLU A 239 -11.36 2.18 -2.81
C GLU A 239 -11.94 0.78 -2.97
N ASP A 240 -11.76 -0.03 -1.93
CA ASP A 240 -12.24 -1.40 -1.89
C ASP A 240 -13.77 -1.42 -1.82
N ASP A 241 -14.33 -0.78 -0.78
CA ASP A 241 -15.76 -0.85 -0.45
C ASP A 241 -16.67 -0.20 -1.52
N ASN A 242 -16.18 0.84 -2.19
CA ASN A 242 -16.89 1.50 -3.27
C ASN A 242 -16.55 0.92 -4.66
N SER A 243 -15.68 -0.11 -4.75
CA SER A 243 -15.25 -0.75 -6.00
C SER A 243 -14.84 0.23 -7.09
N ARG A 244 -13.97 1.19 -6.76
CA ARG A 244 -13.51 2.21 -7.72
C ARG A 244 -12.09 2.67 -7.45
N VAL A 245 -11.51 3.36 -8.41
CA VAL A 245 -10.29 4.16 -8.21
C VAL A 245 -10.63 5.62 -8.48
N LEU A 246 -10.20 6.52 -7.61
CA LEU A 246 -10.32 7.97 -7.80
C LEU A 246 -8.97 8.58 -8.14
N GLU A 247 -8.95 9.53 -9.07
CA GLU A 247 -7.78 10.38 -9.32
C GLU A 247 -8.06 11.82 -8.86
N TYR A 248 -7.07 12.42 -8.22
CA TYR A 248 -7.06 13.79 -7.75
C TYR A 248 -5.90 14.53 -8.39
N ASN A 249 -6.19 15.61 -9.10
CA ASN A 249 -5.19 16.42 -9.78
C ASN A 249 -4.51 17.37 -8.79
N ASP A 250 -3.22 17.09 -8.51
CA ASP A 250 -2.37 17.83 -7.57
C ASP A 250 -3.10 18.34 -6.31
N PRO A 251 -3.66 17.44 -5.47
CA PRO A 251 -4.55 17.86 -4.40
C PRO A 251 -3.84 18.70 -3.33
N LEU A 252 -2.51 18.57 -3.21
CA LEU A 252 -1.69 19.35 -2.30
C LEU A 252 -1.68 20.85 -2.63
N HIS A 253 -1.79 21.21 -3.91
CA HIS A 253 -1.80 22.60 -4.38
C HIS A 253 -3.17 23.08 -4.89
N SER A 254 -4.23 22.31 -4.64
CA SER A 254 -5.60 22.63 -5.02
C SER A 254 -6.12 23.96 -4.45
N GLY A 255 -5.54 24.42 -3.32
CA GLY A 255 -6.02 25.58 -2.57
C GLY A 255 -7.36 25.37 -1.84
N SER A 256 -7.89 24.15 -1.85
CA SER A 256 -9.10 23.75 -1.13
C SER A 256 -8.74 22.89 0.08
N SER A 257 -9.51 23.00 1.16
CA SER A 257 -9.48 22.04 2.27
C SER A 257 -10.43 20.86 2.08
N ASP A 258 -11.29 20.93 1.06
CA ASP A 258 -12.24 19.87 0.70
C ASP A 258 -11.97 19.47 -0.75
N ILE A 259 -11.27 18.34 -0.92
CA ILE A 259 -10.72 17.91 -2.21
C ILE A 259 -11.69 16.96 -2.90
N SER A 260 -12.10 17.30 -4.12
CA SER A 260 -12.87 16.42 -5.00
C SER A 260 -11.98 15.78 -6.05
N ALA A 261 -12.22 14.50 -6.34
CA ALA A 261 -11.60 13.77 -7.41
C ALA A 261 -11.99 14.33 -8.79
N ASN A 262 -11.07 14.22 -9.74
CA ASN A 262 -11.22 14.68 -11.11
C ASN A 262 -11.68 13.54 -12.03
N LEU A 263 -11.25 12.30 -11.76
CA LEU A 263 -11.62 11.11 -12.52
C LEU A 263 -12.02 9.96 -11.60
N VAL A 264 -12.84 9.06 -12.14
CA VAL A 264 -13.22 7.78 -11.52
C VAL A 264 -12.99 6.65 -12.53
N TYR A 265 -12.35 5.58 -12.07
CA TYR A 265 -12.11 4.35 -12.84
C TYR A 265 -12.90 3.22 -12.19
N GLY A 266 -13.34 2.26 -12.99
CA GLY A 266 -14.18 1.15 -12.53
C GLY A 266 -15.67 1.42 -12.63
N GLU A 267 -16.07 2.70 -12.68
CA GLU A 267 -17.47 3.15 -12.61
C GLU A 267 -17.79 4.23 -13.65
N PRO A 268 -19.06 4.34 -14.09
CA PRO A 268 -19.49 5.36 -15.05
C PRO A 268 -19.55 6.78 -14.46
N ASP A 269 -19.69 6.89 -13.13
CA ASP A 269 -19.75 8.15 -12.40
C ASP A 269 -19.31 7.98 -10.93
N PHE A 270 -19.22 9.09 -10.19
CA PHE A 270 -18.78 9.09 -8.79
C PHE A 270 -19.80 8.52 -7.79
N SER A 271 -21.01 8.14 -8.21
CA SER A 271 -22.10 7.71 -7.33
C SER A 271 -22.49 6.24 -7.50
N THR A 272 -22.05 5.63 -8.59
CA THR A 272 -22.28 4.21 -8.88
C THR A 272 -21.34 3.35 -8.04
N VAL A 273 -21.86 2.25 -7.50
CA VAL A 273 -21.10 1.23 -6.78
C VAL A 273 -21.52 -0.13 -7.32
N ALA A 274 -20.66 -0.75 -8.11
CA ALA A 274 -20.90 -2.02 -8.77
C ALA A 274 -19.60 -2.76 -9.08
N CYS A 275 -19.52 -4.02 -8.63
CA CYS A 275 -18.49 -4.93 -9.10
C CYS A 275 -18.68 -5.29 -10.58
N ASN A 276 -17.70 -4.93 -11.41
CA ASN A 276 -17.77 -5.12 -12.86
C ASN A 276 -16.51 -5.84 -13.39
N VAL A 277 -16.68 -6.75 -14.34
CA VAL A 277 -15.59 -7.55 -14.97
C VAL A 277 -15.14 -6.99 -16.33
N GLY A 278 -15.72 -5.89 -16.79
CA GLY A 278 -15.40 -5.29 -18.09
C GLY A 278 -14.06 -4.53 -18.09
N PRO A 279 -13.61 -4.04 -19.25
CA PRO A 279 -12.37 -3.25 -19.39
C PRO A 279 -12.39 -1.90 -18.64
N ASN A 280 -13.59 -1.42 -18.30
CA ASN A 280 -13.83 -0.19 -17.54
C ASN A 280 -14.32 -0.48 -16.12
N GLY A 281 -14.39 -1.75 -15.75
CA GLY A 281 -14.94 -2.22 -14.48
C GLY A 281 -13.85 -2.72 -13.56
N VAL A 282 -14.04 -2.49 -12.26
CA VAL A 282 -13.24 -3.12 -11.19
C VAL A 282 -14.20 -3.71 -10.15
N CYS A 283 -13.67 -4.54 -9.26
CA CYS A 283 -14.37 -5.10 -8.11
C CYS A 283 -13.37 -5.24 -6.96
N HIS A 284 -13.60 -4.48 -5.88
CA HIS A 284 -12.75 -4.41 -4.70
C HIS A 284 -11.25 -4.22 -5.03
N PRO A 285 -10.87 -3.11 -5.68
CA PRO A 285 -9.47 -2.86 -6.00
C PRO A 285 -8.66 -2.60 -4.72
N ASP A 286 -7.57 -3.33 -4.55
CA ASP A 286 -6.74 -3.24 -3.33
C ASP A 286 -5.57 -2.24 -3.46
N ARG A 287 -4.92 -2.19 -4.62
CA ARG A 287 -3.74 -1.35 -4.89
C ARG A 287 -3.81 -0.73 -6.26
N VAL A 288 -3.16 0.43 -6.36
CA VAL A 288 -2.81 1.07 -7.62
C VAL A 288 -1.33 1.40 -7.63
N THR A 289 -0.70 1.32 -8.80
CA THR A 289 0.69 1.76 -8.98
C THR A 289 0.88 2.38 -10.35
N LEU A 290 1.96 3.16 -10.51
CA LEU A 290 2.30 3.78 -11.78
C LEU A 290 3.50 3.06 -12.42
N GLY A 291 3.30 2.64 -13.66
CA GLY A 291 4.38 2.14 -14.52
C GLY A 291 5.36 3.26 -14.88
N ARG A 292 6.58 2.88 -15.29
CA ARG A 292 7.66 3.84 -15.64
C ARG A 292 7.31 4.83 -16.76
N SER A 293 6.27 4.55 -17.53
CA SER A 293 5.78 5.40 -18.62
C SER A 293 4.53 6.20 -18.23
N GLY A 294 4.13 6.19 -16.95
CA GLY A 294 2.94 6.88 -16.46
C GLY A 294 1.64 6.05 -16.57
N GLN A 295 1.75 4.75 -16.86
CA GLN A 295 0.61 3.85 -16.97
C GLN A 295 0.04 3.59 -15.56
N LEU A 296 -1.28 3.66 -15.38
CA LEU A 296 -1.91 3.22 -14.14
C LEU A 296 -2.11 1.71 -14.19
N ILE A 297 -1.67 1.00 -13.14
CA ILE A 297 -1.90 -0.42 -12.95
C ILE A 297 -2.79 -0.58 -11.72
N ILE A 298 -3.92 -1.27 -11.88
CA ILE A 298 -4.92 -1.47 -10.82
C ILE A 298 -4.96 -2.96 -10.50
N SER A 299 -4.84 -3.34 -9.23
CA SER A 299 -5.14 -4.70 -8.79
C SER A 299 -6.65 -4.85 -8.59
N ASP A 300 -7.29 -5.56 -9.50
CA ASP A 300 -8.74 -5.79 -9.50
C ASP A 300 -9.01 -7.12 -8.78
N SER A 301 -8.98 -7.06 -7.46
CA SER A 301 -8.68 -8.19 -6.57
C SER A 301 -9.70 -9.32 -6.67
N ASP A 302 -10.99 -9.00 -6.60
CA ASP A 302 -12.05 -10.01 -6.68
C ASP A 302 -12.19 -10.60 -8.08
N ASN A 303 -11.76 -9.84 -9.09
CA ASN A 303 -11.68 -10.32 -10.47
C ASN A 303 -10.36 -11.04 -10.77
N ASN A 304 -9.45 -11.21 -9.81
CA ASN A 304 -8.18 -11.94 -9.96
C ASN A 304 -7.34 -11.49 -11.18
N ARG A 305 -7.23 -10.18 -11.39
CA ARG A 305 -6.52 -9.61 -12.53
C ARG A 305 -5.85 -8.28 -12.20
N LEU A 306 -4.90 -7.88 -13.05
CA LEU A 306 -4.42 -6.51 -13.09
C LEU A 306 -4.93 -5.82 -14.35
N LEU A 307 -5.41 -4.60 -14.22
CA LEU A 307 -5.75 -3.73 -15.34
C LEU A 307 -4.63 -2.73 -15.58
N VAL A 308 -4.27 -2.50 -16.84
CA VAL A 308 -3.26 -1.50 -17.24
C VAL A 308 -3.92 -0.43 -18.08
N VAL A 309 -3.80 0.84 -17.68
CA VAL A 309 -4.32 2.02 -18.37
C VAL A 309 -3.15 2.88 -18.82
N ASP A 310 -2.98 3.07 -20.13
CA ASP A 310 -1.77 3.67 -20.70
C ASP A 310 -1.71 5.20 -20.58
N ASP A 311 -2.86 5.89 -20.69
CA ASP A 311 -2.98 7.35 -20.55
C ASP A 311 -4.08 7.68 -19.52
N PRO A 312 -3.81 7.43 -18.22
CA PRO A 312 -4.84 7.45 -17.18
C PRO A 312 -5.53 8.82 -17.06
N LEU A 313 -4.81 9.92 -17.28
CA LEU A 313 -5.39 11.26 -17.20
C LEU A 313 -6.33 11.63 -18.37
N ARG A 314 -6.39 10.81 -19.42
CA ARG A 314 -7.30 11.03 -20.56
C ARG A 314 -8.33 9.93 -20.77
N ASN A 315 -8.04 8.72 -20.31
CA ASN A 315 -8.89 7.56 -20.53
C ASN A 315 -8.88 6.65 -19.31
N THR A 316 -10.06 6.26 -18.84
CA THR A 316 -10.25 5.36 -17.70
C THR A 316 -10.43 3.90 -18.12
N THR A 317 -10.39 3.61 -19.42
CA THR A 317 -10.48 2.25 -19.99
C THR A 317 -9.14 1.55 -19.94
N ALA A 318 -9.11 0.30 -19.46
CA ALA A 318 -7.92 -0.52 -19.52
C ALA A 318 -7.52 -0.82 -20.98
N ASN A 319 -6.22 -0.78 -21.23
CA ASN A 319 -5.58 -1.14 -22.49
C ASN A 319 -5.11 -2.60 -22.49
N ALA A 320 -4.88 -3.17 -21.31
CA ALA A 320 -4.46 -4.56 -21.15
C ALA A 320 -4.92 -5.15 -19.81
N VAL A 321 -5.02 -6.49 -19.77
CA VAL A 321 -5.21 -7.29 -18.57
C VAL A 321 -4.05 -8.27 -18.38
N ILE A 322 -3.60 -8.40 -17.14
CA ILE A 322 -2.62 -9.41 -16.71
C ILE A 322 -3.30 -10.37 -15.73
N GLY A 323 -2.99 -11.66 -15.82
CA GLY A 323 -3.53 -12.69 -14.92
C GLY A 323 -4.77 -13.41 -15.46
N GLN A 324 -5.35 -12.93 -16.56
CA GLN A 324 -6.44 -13.61 -17.28
C GLN A 324 -6.18 -13.63 -18.79
N PRO A 325 -6.51 -14.74 -19.48
CA PRO A 325 -6.23 -14.91 -20.91
C PRO A 325 -7.18 -14.14 -21.83
N ASP A 326 -8.36 -13.72 -21.35
CA ASP A 326 -9.40 -13.10 -22.17
C ASP A 326 -9.76 -11.71 -21.61
N PHE A 327 -9.58 -10.68 -22.44
CA PHE A 327 -10.02 -9.30 -22.22
C PHE A 327 -11.26 -9.01 -23.05
#